data_AF-A0A437UTU8-F1
#
_entry.id   AF-A0A437UTU8-F1
#
_cell.length_a   1.000
_cell.length_b   1.000
_cell.length_c   1.000
_cell.angle_alpha   90.00
_cell.angle_beta   90.00
_cell.angle_gamma   90.00
#
_symmetry.space_group_name_H-M   'P 1'
#
loop_
_entity.id
_entity.type
_entity.pdbx_description
1 polymer ?
#
loop_
_entity_poly.entity_id
_entity_poly.type
_entity_poly.pdbx_seq_one_letter_code
_entity_poly.pdbx_strand_id
1 'polypeptide(L)'
;MDYTAFDGGMEPADHTPEDPMTGEDLAPATFDVLGRTYEISLTKARIDLYEQRHRPIMASFIQNGGAFSAAELEAILAYGLRVEGGPFVNPKRGMEMAGQLMQSNGYLAVLTAVMDALQRDCGFLFR
;
A
#
# COMPACT_ATOMS: atom_id res chain seq x y z
N MET A 1 9.68 -65.05 12.08
CA MET A 1 9.92 -63.61 12.31
C MET A 1 8.79 -62.89 11.61
N ASP A 2 7.97 -62.23 12.41
CA ASP A 2 6.77 -61.52 12.00
C ASP A 2 7.15 -60.11 11.54
N TYR A 3 6.72 -59.72 10.35
CA TYR A 3 6.79 -58.34 9.88
C TYR A 3 5.46 -58.02 9.20
N THR A 4 4.51 -57.54 9.99
CA THR A 4 3.36 -56.78 9.51
C THR A 4 3.88 -55.47 8.89
N ALA A 5 3.90 -55.40 7.57
CA ALA A 5 4.14 -54.15 6.85
C ALA A 5 2.82 -53.37 6.77
N PHE A 6 2.85 -52.18 7.35
CA PHE A 6 1.80 -51.18 7.40
C PHE A 6 1.61 -50.62 5.98
N ASP A 7 0.48 -50.92 5.35
CA ASP A 7 0.12 -50.36 4.04
C ASP A 7 -0.44 -48.95 4.25
N GLY A 8 0.47 -48.00 4.49
CA GLY A 8 0.15 -46.58 4.60
C GLY A 8 0.01 -45.97 3.20
N GLY A 9 -1.17 -46.11 2.60
CA GLY A 9 -1.54 -45.38 1.39
C GLY A 9 -1.50 -43.87 1.66
N MET A 10 -0.45 -43.21 1.17
CA MET A 10 -0.37 -41.75 1.09
C MET A 10 -1.33 -41.30 -0.02
N GLU A 11 -2.48 -40.72 0.33
CA GLU A 11 -3.31 -40.02 -0.65
C GLU A 11 -2.49 -38.87 -1.25
N PRO A 12 -2.53 -38.65 -2.58
CA PRO A 12 -1.87 -37.52 -3.18
C PRO A 12 -2.56 -36.24 -2.70
N ALA A 13 -1.80 -35.36 -2.03
CA ALA A 13 -2.27 -34.02 -1.69
C ALA A 13 -2.66 -33.31 -2.99
N ASP A 14 -3.96 -33.05 -3.12
CA ASP A 14 -4.54 -32.20 -4.17
C ASP A 14 -4.05 -30.78 -3.94
N HIS A 15 -2.84 -30.48 -4.40
CA HIS A 15 -2.31 -29.12 -4.43
C HIS A 15 -2.80 -28.50 -5.73
N THR A 16 -4.06 -28.05 -5.72
CA THR A 16 -4.51 -27.04 -6.66
C THR A 16 -3.56 -25.84 -6.48
N PRO A 17 -2.87 -25.37 -7.53
CA PRO A 17 -2.16 -24.10 -7.42
C PRO A 17 -3.22 -23.04 -7.14
N GLU A 18 -3.12 -22.38 -5.99
CA GLU A 18 -3.95 -21.22 -5.68
C GLU A 18 -3.78 -20.21 -6.82
N ASP A 19 -4.92 -19.84 -7.40
CA ASP A 19 -5.07 -18.91 -8.51
C ASP A 19 -4.22 -17.64 -8.25
N PRO A 20 -3.39 -17.17 -9.20
CA PRO A 20 -2.59 -15.96 -9.00
C PRO A 20 -3.49 -14.74 -8.74
N MET A 21 -3.68 -14.41 -7.46
CA MET A 21 -4.12 -13.11 -6.94
C MET A 21 -5.03 -12.35 -7.90
N THR A 22 -6.21 -12.90 -8.19
CA THR A 22 -7.30 -12.11 -8.75
C THR A 22 -7.55 -10.97 -7.78
N GLY A 23 -7.41 -9.73 -8.25
CA GLY A 23 -7.53 -8.51 -7.45
C GLY A 23 -8.87 -8.39 -6.76
N GLU A 24 -9.01 -9.08 -5.63
CA GLU A 24 -10.02 -8.80 -4.63
C GLU A 24 -9.88 -7.33 -4.26
N ASP A 25 -11.03 -6.65 -4.26
CA ASP A 25 -11.19 -5.22 -4.05
C ASP A 25 -10.20 -4.70 -3.00
N LEU A 26 -9.12 -4.04 -3.46
CA LEU A 26 -8.14 -3.40 -2.58
C LEU A 26 -8.84 -2.24 -1.85
N ALA A 27 -9.62 -2.54 -0.82
CA ALA A 27 -10.25 -1.54 0.00
C ALA A 27 -9.18 -0.55 0.48
N PRO A 28 -9.49 0.76 0.55
CA PRO A 28 -8.50 1.72 0.93
C PRO A 28 -7.99 1.48 2.34
N ALA A 29 -6.67 1.48 2.51
CA ALA A 29 -6.05 1.43 3.82
C ALA A 29 -6.52 2.63 4.65
N THR A 30 -6.96 2.36 5.87
CA THR A 30 -7.46 3.37 6.80
C THR A 30 -6.57 3.56 8.03
N PHE A 31 -6.52 4.78 8.55
CA PHE A 31 -5.77 5.17 9.74
C PHE A 31 -6.63 6.05 10.63
N ASP A 32 -6.60 5.80 11.93
CA ASP A 32 -7.30 6.64 12.91
C ASP A 32 -6.39 7.74 13.45
N VAL A 33 -6.84 9.00 13.30
CA VAL A 33 -6.12 10.18 13.80
C VAL A 33 -7.10 11.08 14.54
N LEU A 34 -6.88 11.27 15.85
CA LEU A 34 -7.70 12.14 16.73
C LEU A 34 -9.22 11.82 16.67
N GLY A 35 -9.57 10.53 16.62
CA GLY A 35 -10.97 10.07 16.59
C GLY A 35 -11.66 10.25 15.24
N ARG A 36 -10.90 10.44 14.15
CA ARG A 36 -11.40 10.39 12.77
C ARG A 36 -10.63 9.35 11.97
N THR A 37 -11.35 8.63 11.14
CA THR A 37 -10.77 7.66 10.21
C THR A 37 -10.42 8.35 8.89
N TYR A 38 -9.20 8.09 8.44
CA TYR A 38 -8.65 8.61 7.20
C TYR A 38 -8.31 7.46 6.28
N GLU A 39 -8.58 7.61 4.99
CA GLU A 39 -8.19 6.68 3.94
C GLU A 39 -7.04 7.25 3.10
N ILE A 40 -6.27 6.36 2.45
CA ILE A 40 -5.31 6.76 1.41
C ILE A 40 -5.98 6.64 0.04
N SER A 41 -6.11 7.76 -0.66
CA SER A 41 -6.52 7.82 -2.06
C SER A 41 -5.52 8.61 -2.90
N LEU A 42 -4.94 7.98 -3.91
CA LEU A 42 -3.91 8.54 -4.79
C LEU A 42 -4.42 8.62 -6.23
N THR A 43 -5.49 9.38 -6.42
CA THR A 43 -6.02 9.68 -7.76
C THR A 43 -4.99 10.40 -8.64
N LYS A 44 -5.14 10.32 -9.96
CA LYS A 44 -4.27 11.03 -10.91
C LYS A 44 -4.10 12.52 -10.59
N ALA A 45 -5.18 13.19 -10.18
CA ALA A 45 -5.13 14.61 -9.81
C ALA A 45 -4.28 14.88 -8.56
N ARG A 46 -4.23 13.94 -7.60
CA ARG A 46 -3.38 14.06 -6.40
C ARG A 46 -1.92 13.76 -6.73
N ILE A 47 -1.66 12.80 -7.62
CA ILE A 47 -0.32 12.54 -8.15
C ILE A 47 0.19 13.77 -8.91
N ASP A 48 -0.62 14.36 -9.79
CA ASP A 48 -0.24 15.58 -10.52
C ASP A 48 0.08 16.75 -9.59
N LEU A 49 -0.69 16.89 -8.51
CA LEU A 49 -0.45 17.93 -7.53
C LEU A 49 0.86 17.71 -6.75
N TYR A 50 1.19 16.46 -6.45
CA TYR A 50 2.47 16.09 -5.83
C TYR A 50 3.63 16.38 -6.79
N GLU A 51 3.57 15.90 -8.03
CA GLU A 51 4.66 15.98 -9.00
C GLU A 51 4.95 17.42 -9.48
N GLN A 52 4.05 18.37 -9.26
CA GLN A 52 4.33 19.80 -9.47
C GLN A 52 5.51 20.33 -8.63
N ARG A 53 5.80 19.70 -7.49
CA ARG A 53 6.81 20.18 -6.52
C ARG A 53 7.82 19.10 -6.11
N HIS A 54 7.60 17.88 -6.57
CA HIS A 54 8.37 16.71 -6.19
C HIS A 54 8.82 15.95 -7.45
N ARG A 55 9.79 15.05 -7.29
CA ARG A 55 10.21 14.17 -8.38
C ARG A 55 9.04 13.23 -8.74
N PRO A 56 8.86 12.85 -10.03
CA PRO A 56 7.84 11.89 -10.41
C PRO A 56 7.93 10.59 -9.62
N ILE A 57 6.80 10.05 -9.18
CA ILE A 57 6.74 8.93 -8.23
C ILE A 57 7.49 7.72 -8.79
N MET A 58 7.23 7.34 -10.04
CA MET A 58 7.91 6.19 -10.66
C MET A 58 9.41 6.44 -10.87
N ALA A 59 9.82 7.68 -11.13
CA ALA A 59 11.24 8.00 -11.26
C ALA A 59 11.96 7.81 -9.91
N SER A 60 11.38 8.28 -8.81
CA SER A 60 11.91 8.04 -7.45
C SER A 60 11.91 6.55 -7.10
N PHE A 61 10.83 5.84 -7.39
CA PHE A 61 10.69 4.41 -7.08
C PHE A 61 11.77 3.56 -7.77
N ILE A 62 11.99 3.78 -9.07
CA ILE A 62 13.02 3.08 -9.85
C ILE A 62 14.42 3.45 -9.35
N GLN A 63 14.68 4.75 -9.17
CA GLN A 63 16.00 5.24 -8.71
C GLN A 63 16.42 4.62 -7.38
N ASN A 64 15.46 4.44 -6.47
CA ASN A 64 15.70 3.92 -5.14
C ASN A 64 15.62 2.39 -5.04
N GLY A 65 15.50 1.67 -6.17
CA GLY A 65 15.48 0.21 -6.19
C GLY A 65 14.19 -0.41 -5.67
N GLY A 66 13.04 0.23 -5.90
CA GLY A 66 11.73 -0.28 -5.51
C GLY A 66 11.22 0.20 -4.15
N ALA A 67 11.68 1.37 -3.70
CA ALA A 67 11.25 1.98 -2.45
C ALA A 67 11.21 3.52 -2.54
N PHE A 68 10.69 4.18 -1.50
CA PHE A 68 10.73 5.64 -1.37
C PHE A 68 11.61 6.04 -0.18
N SER A 69 12.30 7.17 -0.23
CA SER A 69 12.86 7.73 1.00
C SER A 69 11.73 8.06 2.00
N ALA A 70 12.04 8.17 3.29
CA ALA A 70 11.04 8.52 4.30
C ALA A 70 10.32 9.84 3.97
N ALA A 71 11.06 10.86 3.52
CA ALA A 71 10.50 12.15 3.13
C ALA A 71 9.61 12.07 1.88
N GLU A 72 9.98 11.26 0.89
CA GLU A 72 9.14 11.02 -0.29
C GLU A 72 7.85 10.30 0.11
N LEU A 73 7.95 9.27 0.95
CA LEU A 73 6.79 8.49 1.38
C LEU A 73 5.82 9.32 2.23
N GLU A 74 6.34 10.12 3.17
CA GLU A 74 5.53 11.07 3.93
C GLU A 74 4.83 12.07 3.01
N ALA A 75 5.53 12.59 2.00
CA ALA A 75 4.94 13.51 1.05
C ALA A 75 3.88 12.83 0.16
N ILE A 76 4.11 11.62 -0.34
CA ILE A 76 3.10 10.88 -1.11
C ILE A 76 1.86 10.62 -0.23
N LEU A 77 2.07 10.14 1.00
CA LEU A 77 0.99 9.93 1.97
C LEU A 77 0.21 11.22 2.26
N ALA A 78 0.90 12.34 2.51
CA ALA A 78 0.28 13.63 2.80
C ALA A 78 -0.66 14.10 1.69
N TYR A 79 -0.29 13.86 0.43
CA TYR A 79 -1.15 14.16 -0.71
C TYR A 79 -2.23 13.09 -0.89
N GLY A 80 -2.05 11.86 -0.44
CA GLY A 80 -3.06 10.80 -0.48
C GLY A 80 -4.12 10.85 0.64
N LEU A 81 -3.85 11.53 1.75
CA LEU A 81 -4.72 11.51 2.92
C LEU A 81 -6.09 12.16 2.65
N ARG A 82 -7.14 11.42 2.99
CA ARG A 82 -8.54 11.81 2.83
C ARG A 82 -9.34 11.38 4.05
N VAL A 83 -10.29 12.20 4.49
CA VAL A 83 -11.26 11.76 5.51
C VAL A 83 -12.15 10.70 4.87
N GLU A 84 -12.40 9.58 5.55
CA GLU A 84 -13.25 8.50 5.03
C GLU A 84 -14.61 9.06 4.55
N GLY A 85 -14.97 8.77 3.30
CA GLY A 85 -16.19 9.30 2.65
C GLY A 85 -16.22 10.84 2.47
N GLY A 86 -15.16 11.55 2.83
CA GLY A 86 -15.09 12.99 2.95
C GLY A 86 -14.08 13.66 2.00
N PRO A 87 -13.62 14.89 2.32
CA PRO A 87 -12.66 15.61 1.49
C PRO A 87 -11.21 15.19 1.74
N PHE A 88 -10.34 15.49 0.77
CA PHE A 88 -8.88 15.39 0.94
C PHE A 88 -8.38 16.34 2.02
N VAL A 89 -7.33 15.90 2.73
CA VAL A 89 -6.59 16.75 3.66
C VAL A 89 -5.76 17.77 2.87
N ASN A 90 -5.68 19.00 3.39
CA ASN A 90 -4.79 20.01 2.86
C ASN A 90 -3.33 19.51 2.95
N PRO A 91 -2.51 19.60 1.88
CA PRO A 91 -1.16 19.05 1.87
C PRO A 91 -0.27 19.46 3.05
N LYS A 92 -0.33 20.72 3.50
CA LYS A 92 0.49 21.19 4.64
C LYS A 92 0.15 20.43 5.91
N ARG A 93 -1.14 20.28 6.20
CA ARG A 93 -1.62 19.49 7.35
C ARG A 93 -1.37 17.99 7.14
N GLY A 94 -1.48 17.53 5.89
CA GLY A 94 -1.16 16.17 5.49
C GLY A 94 0.27 15.80 5.84
N MET A 95 1.24 16.70 5.63
CA MET A 95 2.65 16.46 5.98
C MET A 95 2.85 16.22 7.48
N GLU A 96 2.23 17.07 8.32
CA GLU A 96 2.29 16.91 9.78
C GLU A 96 1.68 15.58 10.24
N MET A 97 0.56 15.17 9.63
CA MET A 97 -0.09 13.89 9.90
C MET A 97 0.73 12.70 9.39
N ALA A 98 1.31 12.81 8.20
CA ALA A 98 2.09 11.74 7.57
C ALA A 98 3.31 11.37 8.42
N GLY A 99 4.03 12.35 8.97
CA GLY A 99 5.15 12.09 9.88
C GLY A 99 4.72 11.36 11.16
N GLN A 100 3.57 11.73 11.75
CA GLN A 100 3.02 11.03 12.93
C GLN A 100 2.60 9.59 12.59
N LEU A 101 1.97 9.39 11.44
CA LEU A 101 1.56 8.07 10.95
C LEU A 101 2.77 7.18 10.66
N MET A 102 3.82 7.75 10.05
CA MET A 102 5.08 7.06 9.79
C MET A 102 5.76 6.59 11.07
N GLN A 103 5.82 7.44 12.09
CA GLN A 103 6.41 7.11 13.39
C GLN A 103 5.59 6.07 14.15
N SER A 104 4.26 6.13 14.04
CA SER A 104 3.36 5.25 14.82
C SER A 104 3.19 3.86 14.21
N ASN A 105 3.12 3.77 12.89
CA ASN A 105 2.86 2.50 12.17
C ASN A 105 4.14 1.89 11.59
N GLY A 106 5.21 2.67 11.50
CA GLY A 106 6.46 2.27 10.88
C GLY A 106 6.45 2.42 9.36
N TYR A 107 7.66 2.56 8.81
CA TYR A 107 7.89 2.83 7.40
C TYR A 107 7.26 1.79 6.47
N LEU A 108 7.46 0.49 6.75
CA LEU A 108 7.00 -0.57 5.86
C LEU A 108 5.47 -0.63 5.75
N ALA A 109 4.76 -0.48 6.87
CA ALA A 109 3.29 -0.48 6.87
C ALA A 109 2.73 0.68 6.02
N VAL A 110 3.33 1.86 6.15
CA VAL A 110 2.94 3.03 5.34
C VAL A 110 3.32 2.85 3.87
N LEU A 111 4.49 2.28 3.58
CA LEU A 111 4.93 1.99 2.21
C LEU A 111 3.93 1.06 1.53
N THR A 112 3.59 -0.06 2.17
CA THR A 112 2.60 -1.02 1.64
C THR A 112 1.27 -0.33 1.37
N ALA A 113 0.73 0.42 2.34
CA ALA A 113 -0.54 1.10 2.18
C ALA A 113 -0.55 2.14 1.03
N VAL A 114 0.56 2.86 0.84
CA VAL A 114 0.75 3.79 -0.29
C VAL A 114 0.85 3.03 -1.61
N MET A 115 1.57 1.91 -1.67
CA MET A 115 1.72 1.11 -2.88
C MET A 115 0.38 0.50 -3.32
N ASP A 116 -0.39 -0.05 -2.38
CA ASP A 116 -1.72 -0.59 -2.63
C ASP A 116 -2.65 0.50 -3.19
N ALA A 117 -2.59 1.71 -2.62
CA ALA A 117 -3.36 2.85 -3.11
C ALA A 117 -2.91 3.29 -4.52
N LEU A 118 -1.61 3.34 -4.80
CA LEU A 118 -1.09 3.66 -6.14
C LEU A 118 -1.54 2.61 -7.16
N GLN A 119 -1.50 1.33 -6.82
CA GLN A 119 -1.88 0.25 -7.74
C GLN A 119 -3.38 0.25 -8.01
N ARG A 120 -4.21 0.49 -6.99
CA ARG A 120 -5.66 0.62 -7.12
C ARG A 120 -6.08 1.86 -7.91
N ASP A 121 -5.57 3.02 -7.52
CA ASP A 121 -6.08 4.31 -8.03
C ASP A 121 -5.38 4.74 -9.33
N CYS A 122 -4.12 4.35 -9.51
CA CYS A 122 -3.26 4.73 -10.62
C CYS A 122 -2.46 3.55 -11.18
N GLY A 123 -3.08 2.38 -11.28
CA GLY A 123 -2.41 1.14 -11.76
C GLY A 123 -1.73 1.24 -13.13
N PHE A 124 -2.06 2.26 -13.94
CA PHE A 124 -1.36 2.54 -15.20
C PHE A 124 0.12 2.91 -15.02
N LEU A 125 0.54 3.37 -13.83
CA LEU A 125 1.94 3.68 -13.53
C LEU A 125 2.86 2.44 -13.51
N PHE A 126 2.27 1.25 -13.40
CA PHE A 126 2.98 -0.03 -13.25
C PHE A 126 2.86 -0.93 -14.50
N ARG A 127 2.47 -0.36 -15.64
CA ARG A 127 2.27 -1.09 -16.91
C ARG A 127 3.39 -0.83 -17.91
#